data_AF-A0A0J0YPL2-F1
#
_entry.id   AF-A0A0J0YPL2-F1
#
_cell.length_a   1.000
_cell.length_b   1.000
_cell.length_c   1.000
_cell.angle_alpha   90.00
_cell.angle_beta   90.00
_cell.angle_gamma   90.00
#
_symmetry.space_group_name_H-M   'P 1'
#
loop_
_entity.id
_entity.type
_entity.pdbx_description
1 polymer ?
#
loop_
_entity_poly.entity_id
_entity_poly.type
_entity_poly.pdbx_seq_one_letter_code
_entity_poly.pdbx_strand_id
1 'polypeptide(L)'
;MSYLAEKINELKDEPFKAITIHNPAGADYACQAKVLYQAKATEYFDEVTLYYTQNENFVLIRNSPDWQPVITRDAPSLFGVLGYGKDAKQIYQELGIEELKYI
;
A
#
# COMPACT_ATOMS: atom_id res chain seq x y z
N MET A 1 -12.63 -9.56 11.20
CA MET A 1 -12.62 -8.43 10.25
C MET A 1 -11.22 -8.36 9.65
N SER A 2 -11.05 -7.86 8.43
CA SER A 2 -9.69 -7.71 7.85
C SER A 2 -8.97 -6.53 8.51
N TYR A 3 -7.65 -6.64 8.70
CA TYR A 3 -6.82 -5.56 9.29
C TYR A 3 -7.02 -4.22 8.58
N LEU A 4 -7.16 -4.23 7.26
CA LEU A 4 -7.46 -3.04 6.46
C LEU A 4 -8.80 -2.40 6.83
N ALA A 5 -9.85 -3.19 7.05
CA ALA A 5 -11.15 -2.64 7.45
C ALA A 5 -11.08 -2.00 8.84
N GLU A 6 -10.33 -2.61 9.76
CA GLU A 6 -10.08 -2.05 11.10
C GLU A 6 -9.29 -0.74 11.00
N LYS A 7 -8.19 -0.72 10.23
CA LYS A 7 -7.37 0.49 10.03
C LYS A 7 -8.11 1.62 9.34
N ILE A 8 -8.92 1.34 8.32
CA ILE A 8 -9.74 2.36 7.66
C ILE A 8 -10.75 2.95 8.66
N ASN A 9 -11.35 2.12 9.51
CA ASN A 9 -12.30 2.58 10.52
C ASN A 9 -11.62 3.39 11.64
N GLU A 10 -10.41 3.01 12.07
CA GLU A 10 -9.60 3.80 13.02
C GLU A 10 -9.25 5.18 12.45
N LEU A 11 -8.93 5.24 11.17
CA LEU A 11 -8.51 6.45 10.49
C LEU A 11 -9.70 7.30 10.00
N LYS A 12 -10.95 6.89 10.23
CA LYS A 12 -12.13 7.56 9.65
C LYS A 12 -12.22 9.04 10.03
N ASP A 13 -11.84 9.37 11.26
CA ASP A 13 -11.96 10.71 11.84
C ASP A 13 -10.72 11.58 11.55
N GLU A 14 -9.65 11.00 11.01
CA GLU A 14 -8.48 11.76 10.59
C GLU A 14 -8.77 12.53 9.29
N PRO A 15 -8.21 13.74 9.10
CA PRO A 15 -8.32 14.44 7.82
C PRO A 15 -7.44 13.78 6.76
N PHE A 16 -7.92 13.73 5.52
CA PHE A 16 -7.06 13.43 4.38
C PHE A 16 -6.04 14.56 4.18
N LYS A 17 -4.80 14.21 3.82
CA LYS A 17 -3.73 15.18 3.56
C LYS A 17 -3.37 15.17 2.08
N ALA A 18 -3.07 16.34 1.52
CA ALA A 18 -2.55 16.42 0.16
C ALA A 18 -1.16 15.78 0.11
N ILE A 19 -0.99 14.84 -0.81
CA ILE A 19 0.28 14.17 -1.09
C ILE A 19 0.55 14.18 -2.60
N THR A 20 1.82 14.24 -2.96
CA THR A 20 2.28 14.03 -4.33
C THR A 20 3.13 12.77 -4.36
N ILE A 21 2.69 11.79 -5.13
CA ILE A 21 3.35 10.51 -5.31
C ILE A 21 4.13 10.58 -6.61
N HIS A 22 5.45 10.49 -6.51
CA HIS A 22 6.31 10.52 -7.69
C HIS A 22 6.17 9.22 -8.49
N ASN A 23 6.01 9.34 -9.80
CA ASN A 23 5.93 8.19 -10.70
C ASN A 23 7.07 8.27 -11.72
N PRO A 24 8.12 7.42 -11.63
CA PRO A 24 9.25 7.50 -12.54
C PRO A 24 8.89 7.17 -14.00
N ALA A 25 7.75 6.53 -14.25
CA ALA A 25 7.31 6.12 -15.58
C ALA A 25 6.34 7.12 -16.25
N GLY A 26 5.97 8.22 -15.60
CA GLY A 26 4.97 9.12 -16.13
C GLY A 26 4.71 10.36 -15.29
N ALA A 27 3.46 10.83 -15.30
CA ALA A 27 3.06 11.98 -14.51
C ALA A 27 2.94 11.61 -13.02
N ASP A 28 3.36 12.54 -12.16
CA ASP A 28 3.15 12.45 -10.73
C ASP A 28 1.68 12.37 -10.38
N TYR A 29 1.37 11.61 -9.34
CA TYR A 29 0.02 11.45 -8.85
C TYR A 29 -0.21 12.34 -7.62
N ALA A 30 -0.94 13.44 -7.80
CA ALA A 30 -1.35 14.33 -6.71
C ALA A 30 -2.74 13.92 -6.20
N CYS A 31 -2.86 13.59 -4.91
CA CYS A 31 -4.13 13.17 -4.31
C CYS A 31 -4.25 13.58 -2.83
N GLN A 32 -5.46 13.45 -2.28
CA GLN A 32 -5.68 13.52 -0.85
C GLN A 32 -5.73 12.10 -0.27
N ALA A 33 -4.83 11.79 0.68
CA ALA A 33 -4.68 10.45 1.22
C ALA A 33 -4.37 10.41 2.72
N LYS A 34 -4.56 9.23 3.31
CA LYS A 34 -4.16 8.84 4.67
C LYS A 34 -3.16 7.69 4.57
N VAL A 35 -2.20 7.62 5.48
CA VAL A 35 -1.31 6.46 5.58
C VAL A 35 -2.07 5.35 6.28
N LEU A 36 -2.29 4.22 5.60
CA LEU A 36 -2.86 3.02 6.22
C LEU A 36 -1.80 2.16 6.89
N TYR A 37 -0.63 2.08 6.27
CA TYR A 37 0.44 1.19 6.68
C TYR A 37 1.79 1.70 6.18
N GLN A 38 2.83 1.51 6.99
CA GLN A 38 4.21 1.80 6.60
C GLN A 38 5.13 0.71 7.16
N ALA A 39 5.88 0.06 6.27
CA ALA A 39 6.96 -0.86 6.60
C ALA A 39 8.29 -0.16 6.35
N LYS A 40 9.17 -0.17 7.36
CA LYS A 40 10.53 0.36 7.24
C LYS A 40 11.38 -0.53 6.32
N ALA A 41 12.37 0.08 5.67
CA ALA A 41 13.36 -0.66 4.90
C ALA A 41 14.12 -1.66 5.80
N THR A 42 14.38 -2.84 5.27
CA THR A 42 15.27 -3.87 5.82
C THR A 42 16.46 -4.06 4.88
N GLU A 43 17.38 -4.96 5.21
CA GLU A 43 18.49 -5.31 4.31
C GLU A 43 18.03 -6.04 3.02
N TYR A 44 16.80 -6.57 2.99
CA TYR A 44 16.24 -7.32 1.86
C TYR A 44 15.03 -6.66 1.20
N PHE A 45 14.58 -5.51 1.73
CA PHE A 45 13.33 -4.90 1.34
C PHE A 45 13.37 -3.38 1.51
N ASP A 46 12.96 -2.63 0.49
CA ASP A 46 12.89 -1.16 0.60
C ASP A 46 11.69 -0.72 1.43
N GLU A 47 11.71 0.53 1.91
CA GLU A 47 10.56 1.09 2.64
C GLU A 47 9.29 1.04 1.77
N VAL A 48 8.17 0.63 2.39
CA VAL A 48 6.87 0.58 1.71
C VAL A 48 5.83 1.36 2.49
N THR A 49 5.05 2.15 1.76
CA THR A 49 3.91 2.89 2.32
C THR A 49 2.64 2.58 1.53
N LEU A 50 1.58 2.24 2.24
CA LEU A 50 0.24 2.05 1.70
C LEU A 50 -0.64 3.23 2.12
N TYR A 51 -1.23 3.90 1.14
CA TYR A 51 -2.15 5.01 1.34
C TYR A 51 -3.58 4.61 1.02
N TYR A 52 -4.53 5.21 1.73
CA TYR A 52 -5.95 5.25 1.36
C TYR A 52 -6.32 6.64 0.90
N THR A 53 -6.84 6.75 -0.30
CA THR A 53 -7.20 8.04 -0.90
C THR A 53 -8.65 8.39 -0.63
N GLN A 54 -8.97 9.69 -0.71
CA GLN A 54 -10.34 10.17 -0.54
C GLN A 54 -11.33 9.58 -1.56
N ASN A 55 -10.82 9.14 -2.72
CA ASN A 55 -11.59 8.48 -3.78
C ASN A 55 -11.68 6.95 -3.60
N GLU A 56 -11.44 6.44 -2.39
CA GLU A 56 -11.53 5.02 -2.03
C GLU A 56 -10.57 4.11 -2.82
N ASN A 57 -9.42 4.65 -3.26
CA ASN A 57 -8.34 3.85 -3.83
C ASN A 57 -7.24 3.61 -2.80
N PHE A 58 -6.62 2.45 -2.89
CA PHE A 58 -5.35 2.10 -2.29
C PHE A 58 -4.20 2.50 -3.21
N VAL A 59 -3.15 3.10 -2.64
CA VAL A 59 -1.92 3.40 -3.37
C VAL A 59 -0.73 2.84 -2.62
N LEU A 60 0.00 1.94 -3.26
CA LEU A 60 1.19 1.29 -2.70
C LEU A 60 2.45 1.86 -3.35
N ILE A 61 3.32 2.44 -2.51
CA ILE A 61 4.62 2.97 -2.91
C ILE A 61 5.70 2.15 -2.24
N ARG A 62 6.73 1.79 -2.99
CA ARG A 62 8.02 1.32 -2.49
C ARG A 62 9.05 2.40 -2.78
N ASN A 63 9.88 2.73 -1.78
CA ASN A 63 10.95 3.70 -1.91
C ASN A 63 12.14 3.08 -2.67
N SER A 64 11.95 2.88 -3.96
CA SER A 64 12.92 2.27 -4.87
C SER A 64 12.90 3.03 -6.20
N PRO A 65 14.06 3.32 -6.81
CA PRO A 65 14.14 4.21 -7.98
C PRO A 65 13.37 3.72 -9.21
N ASP A 66 13.24 2.40 -9.36
CA ASP A 66 12.54 1.78 -10.50
C ASP A 66 11.08 1.43 -10.20
N TRP A 67 10.59 1.77 -9.00
CA TRP A 67 9.25 1.39 -8.58
C TRP A 67 8.18 2.34 -9.13
N GLN A 68 7.15 1.74 -9.73
CA GLN A 68 5.95 2.47 -10.13
C GLN A 68 4.87 2.32 -9.04
N PRO A 69 4.24 3.41 -8.60
CA PRO A 69 3.12 3.34 -7.67
C PRO A 69 2.02 2.42 -8.20
N VAL A 70 1.53 1.51 -7.36
CA VAL A 70 0.38 0.67 -7.71
C VAL A 70 -0.88 1.26 -7.12
N ILE A 71 -1.88 1.51 -7.98
CA ILE A 71 -3.16 2.10 -7.61
C ILE A 71 -4.26 1.10 -7.90
N THR A 72 -5.05 0.76 -6.89
CA THR A 72 -6.18 -0.18 -7.02
C THR A 72 -7.31 0.20 -6.08
N ARG A 73 -8.54 -0.16 -6.42
CA ARG A 73 -9.69 -0.10 -5.50
C ARG A 73 -9.86 -1.37 -4.69
N ASP A 74 -9.18 -2.42 -5.09
CA ASP A 74 -9.28 -3.74 -4.51
C ASP A 74 -7.99 -4.08 -3.76
N ALA A 75 -8.08 -4.20 -2.44
CA ALA A 75 -6.93 -4.49 -1.59
C ALA A 75 -6.27 -5.86 -1.89
N PRO A 76 -7.02 -6.96 -2.13
CA PRO A 76 -6.47 -8.22 -2.63
C PRO A 76 -5.60 -8.06 -3.88
N SER A 77 -5.92 -7.13 -4.79
CA SER A 77 -5.10 -6.86 -5.98
C SER A 77 -3.71 -6.28 -5.67
N LEU A 78 -3.41 -5.91 -4.41
CA LEU A 78 -2.06 -5.57 -3.96
C LEU A 78 -1.19 -6.83 -3.77
N PHE A 79 -1.78 -8.02 -3.76
CA PHE A 79 -1.05 -9.28 -3.64
C PHE A 79 -0.14 -9.51 -4.84
N GLY A 80 1.07 -9.98 -4.59
CA GLY A 80 2.08 -10.24 -5.63
C GLY A 80 2.83 -9.00 -6.11
N VAL A 81 2.38 -7.79 -5.74
CA VAL A 81 3.02 -6.53 -6.12
C VAL A 81 4.40 -6.39 -5.48
N LEU A 82 4.53 -6.67 -4.18
CA LEU A 82 5.80 -6.61 -3.44
C LEU A 82 6.71 -7.84 -3.67
N GLY A 83 6.27 -8.80 -4.49
CA GLY A 83 6.94 -10.09 -4.67
C GLY A 83 6.54 -11.14 -3.63
N TYR A 84 7.32 -12.23 -3.54
CA TYR A 84 7.01 -13.44 -2.75
C TYR A 84 8.05 -13.78 -1.67
N GLY A 85 8.99 -12.87 -1.40
CA GLY A 85 10.00 -13.03 -0.36
C GLY A 85 9.39 -13.05 1.05
N LYS A 86 10.18 -13.51 2.05
CA LYS A 86 9.73 -13.63 3.44
C LYS A 86 9.18 -12.30 3.99
N ASP A 87 9.86 -11.20 3.72
CA ASP A 87 9.46 -9.86 4.18
C ASP A 87 8.17 -9.38 3.50
N ALA A 88 8.01 -9.61 2.19
CA ALA A 88 6.78 -9.30 1.46
C ALA A 88 5.59 -10.11 2.00
N LYS A 89 5.79 -11.40 2.31
CA LYS A 89 4.77 -12.24 2.95
C LYS A 89 4.33 -11.70 4.31
N GLN A 90 5.28 -11.21 5.11
CA GLN A 90 4.94 -10.59 6.39
C GLN A 90 4.06 -9.35 6.20
N ILE A 91 4.38 -8.48 5.24
CA ILE A 91 3.56 -7.30 4.94
C ILE A 91 2.14 -7.72 4.50
N TYR A 92 1.99 -8.71 3.63
CA TYR A 92 0.66 -9.19 3.23
C TYR A 92 -0.13 -9.74 4.42
N GLN A 93 0.51 -10.49 5.32
CA GLN A 93 -0.12 -10.99 6.54
C GLN A 93 -0.56 -9.85 7.47
N GLU A 94 0.30 -8.85 7.67
CA GLU A 94 -0.03 -7.67 8.47
C GLU A 94 -1.20 -6.89 7.86
N LEU A 95 -1.25 -6.76 6.53
CA LEU A 95 -2.38 -6.14 5.82
C LEU A 95 -3.66 -7.00 5.81
N GLY A 96 -3.60 -8.25 6.30
CA GLY A 96 -4.71 -9.19 6.23
C GLY A 96 -5.06 -9.63 4.81
N ILE A 97 -4.10 -9.53 3.88
CA ILE A 97 -4.19 -10.06 2.52
C ILE A 97 -3.83 -11.54 2.61
N GLU A 98 -4.85 -12.40 2.69
CA GLU A 98 -4.62 -13.84 2.71
C GLU A 98 -3.96 -14.29 1.40
N GLU A 99 -2.93 -15.12 1.50
CA GLU A 99 -2.32 -15.80 0.36
C GLU A 99 -3.46 -16.52 -0.38
N LEU A 100 -3.69 -16.17 -1.66
CA LEU A 100 -4.61 -16.94 -2.51
C LEU A 100 -4.10 -18.39 -2.49
N LYS A 101 -4.72 -19.24 -1.66
CA LYS A 101 -4.53 -20.69 -1.75
C LYS A 101 -5.01 -21.06 -3.15
N TYR A 102 -4.06 -21.33 -4.04
CA TYR A 102 -4.27 -21.64 -5.45
C TYR A 102 -5.53 -22.48 -5.69
N ILE A 103 -6.35 -22.01 -6.63
CA ILE A 103 -7.27 -22.84 -7.43
C ILE A 103 -6.41 -23.61 -8.44
#